data_AF-A0A3E0QIB6-F1
#
_entry.id   AF-A0A3E0QIB6-F1
#
_cell.length_a   1.000
_cell.length_b   1.000
_cell.length_c   1.000
_cell.angle_alpha   90.00
_cell.angle_beta   90.00
_cell.angle_gamma   90.00
#
_symmetry.space_group_name_H-M   'P 1'
#
loop_
_entity.id
_entity.type
_entity.pdbx_description
1 polymer ?
#
loop_
_entity_poly.entity_id
_entity_poly.type
_entity_poly.pdbx_seq_one_letter_code
_entity_poly.pdbx_strand_id
1 'polypeptide(L)'
;MVQPHEANLTKVTEFYDSAQIQSDAVHFIGHLRNFDKTENEKFLTDAFEVALSVYEKCPFDEVELDGKITDSPSDVMLVVCLHLSELGVIPEYK
;
A
#
# COMPACT_ATOMS: atom_id res chain seq x y z
N MET A 1 20.58 14.70 -10.89
CA MET A 1 19.19 14.64 -11.36
C MET A 1 18.85 13.17 -11.47
N VAL A 2 18.20 12.60 -10.45
CA VAL A 2 17.70 11.22 -10.53
C VAL A 2 16.53 11.28 -11.49
N GLN A 3 16.65 10.62 -12.64
CA GLN A 3 15.51 10.47 -13.53
C GLN A 3 14.52 9.53 -12.83
N PRO A 4 13.24 9.89 -12.68
CA PRO A 4 12.25 8.96 -12.15
C PRO A 4 12.31 7.73 -13.04
N HIS A 5 12.61 6.57 -12.46
CA HIS A 5 12.51 5.32 -13.21
C HIS A 5 11.04 5.19 -13.62
N GLU A 6 10.76 5.38 -14.91
CA GLU A 6 9.41 5.18 -15.44
C GLU A 6 8.98 3.77 -15.07
N ALA A 7 8.00 3.67 -14.17
CA ALA A 7 7.47 2.39 -13.75
C ALA A 7 6.95 1.64 -14.97
N ASN A 8 7.39 0.40 -15.15
CA ASN A 8 6.96 -0.42 -16.28
C ASN A 8 5.46 -0.71 -16.11
N LEU A 9 4.63 -0.12 -16.97
CA LEU A 9 3.16 -0.20 -16.88
C LEU A 9 2.63 -1.63 -16.85
N THR A 10 3.26 -2.57 -17.57
CA THR A 10 2.89 -3.99 -17.50
C THR A 10 3.12 -4.55 -16.11
N LYS A 11 4.31 -4.31 -15.52
CA LYS A 11 4.61 -4.77 -14.15
C LYS A 11 3.70 -4.14 -13.11
N VAL A 12 3.35 -2.86 -13.28
CA VAL A 12 2.41 -2.16 -12.41
C VAL A 12 1.03 -2.82 -12.47
N THR A 13 0.54 -3.13 -13.67
CA THR A 13 -0.75 -3.81 -13.87
C THR A 13 -0.74 -5.20 -13.25
N GLU A 14 0.30 -6.01 -13.51
CA GLU A 14 0.47 -7.34 -12.92
C GLU A 14 0.53 -7.30 -11.39
N PHE A 15 1.17 -6.28 -10.83
CA PHE A 15 1.26 -6.07 -9.39
C PHE A 15 -0.12 -5.79 -8.79
N TYR A 16 -0.91 -4.90 -9.38
CA TYR A 16 -2.27 -4.59 -8.91
C TYR A 16 -3.26 -5.75 -9.09
N ASP A 17 -3.09 -6.56 -10.13
CA ASP A 17 -3.92 -7.75 -10.39
C ASP A 17 -3.54 -8.95 -9.48
N SER A 18 -2.47 -8.83 -8.69
CA SER A 18 -2.03 -9.89 -7.79
C SER A 18 -3.01 -10.11 -6.63
N ALA A 19 -3.61 -11.30 -6.57
CA ALA A 19 -4.48 -11.71 -5.47
C ALA A 19 -3.80 -11.63 -4.10
N GLN A 20 -2.48 -11.84 -4.04
CA GLN A 20 -1.71 -11.70 -2.80
C GLN A 20 -1.65 -10.23 -2.36
N ILE A 21 -1.33 -9.30 -3.27
CA ILE A 21 -1.30 -7.86 -2.97
C ILE A 21 -2.66 -7.36 -2.53
N GLN A 22 -3.74 -7.82 -3.18
CA GLN A 22 -5.11 -7.50 -2.78
C GLN A 22 -5.44 -8.01 -1.38
N SER A 23 -5.03 -9.24 -1.04
CA SER A 23 -5.19 -9.79 0.31
C SER A 23 -4.40 -9.00 1.35
N ASP A 24 -3.16 -8.64 1.04
CA ASP A 24 -2.29 -7.86 1.93
C ASP A 24 -2.87 -6.46 2.16
N ALA A 25 -3.45 -5.84 1.12
CA ALA A 25 -4.15 -4.55 1.23
C ALA A 25 -5.36 -4.64 2.18
N VAL A 26 -6.16 -5.71 2.07
CA VAL A 26 -7.28 -5.95 2.99
C VAL A 26 -6.81 -6.12 4.42
N HIS A 27 -5.72 -6.87 4.65
CA HIS A 27 -5.14 -7.05 5.99
C HIS A 27 -4.61 -5.74 6.55
N PHE A 28 -3.86 -4.98 5.76
CA PHE A 28 -3.35 -3.66 6.14
C PHE A 28 -4.47 -2.73 6.61
N ILE A 29 -5.54 -2.58 5.81
CA ILE A 29 -6.75 -1.82 6.17
C ILE A 29 -7.38 -2.37 7.45
N GLY A 30 -7.47 -3.69 7.59
CA GLY A 30 -8.01 -4.35 8.77
C GLY A 30 -7.25 -4.00 10.05
N HIS A 31 -5.92 -3.98 9.99
CA HIS A 31 -5.07 -3.58 11.10
C HIS A 31 -5.25 -2.11 11.46
N LEU A 32 -5.23 -1.19 10.48
CA LEU A 32 -5.46 0.24 10.75
C LEU A 32 -6.84 0.49 11.40
N ARG A 33 -7.90 -0.15 10.90
CA ARG A 33 -9.24 -0.04 11.50
C ARG A 33 -9.31 -0.61 12.92
N ASN A 34 -8.54 -1.64 13.21
CA ASN A 34 -8.46 -2.20 14.56
C ASN A 34 -7.67 -1.28 15.50
N PHE A 35 -6.62 -0.64 15.00
CA PHE A 35 -5.94 0.44 15.73
C PHE A 35 -6.92 1.57 16.05
N ASP A 36 -7.64 2.12 15.07
CA ASP A 36 -8.60 3.22 15.30
C ASP A 36 -9.67 2.90 16.35
N LYS A 37 -10.04 1.62 16.49
CA LYS A 37 -11.04 1.16 17.47
C LYS A 37 -10.48 0.90 18.85
N THR A 38 -9.21 0.53 18.96
CA THR A 38 -8.62 -0.02 20.19
C THR A 38 -7.44 0.76 20.73
N GLU A 39 -6.88 1.65 19.92
CA GLU A 39 -5.62 2.38 20.14
C GLU A 39 -4.44 1.47 20.49
N ASN A 40 -4.54 0.16 20.16
CA ASN A 40 -3.50 -0.80 20.46
C ASN A 40 -2.40 -0.76 19.39
N GLU A 41 -1.23 -0.25 19.76
CA GLU A 41 -0.05 -0.10 18.90
C GLU A 41 0.38 -1.38 18.20
N LYS A 42 0.05 -2.57 18.73
CA LYS A 42 0.30 -3.84 18.03
C LYS A 42 -0.27 -3.83 16.61
N PHE A 43 -1.43 -3.22 16.40
CA PHE A 43 -2.03 -3.16 15.07
C PHE A 43 -1.27 -2.25 14.12
N LEU A 44 -0.58 -1.21 14.60
CA LEU A 44 0.32 -0.43 13.77
C LEU A 44 1.55 -1.24 13.37
N THR A 45 2.12 -2.01 14.31
CA THR A 45 3.23 -2.93 14.01
C THR A 45 2.82 -3.96 12.96
N ASP A 46 1.67 -4.61 13.13
CA ASP A 46 1.16 -5.60 12.17
C ASP A 46 0.92 -4.98 10.79
N ALA A 47 0.36 -3.76 10.73
CA ALA A 47 0.18 -3.03 9.47
C ALA A 47 1.52 -2.73 8.80
N PHE A 48 2.52 -2.30 9.57
CA PHE A 48 3.87 -2.02 9.04
C PHE A 48 4.56 -3.29 8.51
N GLU A 49 4.41 -4.43 9.19
CA GLU A 49 4.94 -5.72 8.72
C GLU A 49 4.32 -6.13 7.38
N VAL A 50 3.00 -5.96 7.22
CA VAL A 50 2.31 -6.19 5.94
C VAL A 50 2.86 -5.26 4.87
N ALA A 51 3.01 -3.97 5.17
CA ALA A 51 3.52 -2.98 4.23
C ALA A 51 4.95 -3.30 3.75
N LEU A 52 5.85 -3.70 4.66
CA LEU A 52 7.20 -4.16 4.31
C LEU A 52 7.19 -5.37 3.36
N SER A 53 6.31 -6.34 3.61
CA SER A 53 6.22 -7.56 2.79
C SER A 53 5.78 -7.31 1.34
N VAL A 54 5.09 -6.19 1.12
CA VAL A 54 4.64 -5.72 -0.19
C VAL A 54 5.69 -4.84 -0.84
N TYR A 55 6.29 -3.93 -0.07
CA TYR A 55 7.28 -2.96 -0.53
C TYR A 55 8.45 -3.62 -1.28
N GLU A 56 8.97 -4.74 -0.78
CA GLU A 56 10.08 -5.46 -1.44
C GLU A 56 9.74 -6.02 -2.83
N LYS A 57 8.46 -6.18 -3.15
CA LYS A 57 7.96 -6.74 -4.43
C LYS A 57 7.42 -5.65 -5.36
N CYS A 58 7.45 -4.42 -4.89
CA CYS A 58 6.81 -3.30 -5.52
C CYS A 58 7.56 -2.85 -6.79
N PRO A 59 6.86 -2.57 -7.90
CA PRO A 59 7.50 -2.05 -9.11
C PRO A 59 7.76 -0.54 -9.07
N PHE A 60 7.48 0.14 -7.95
CA PHE A 60 7.67 1.58 -7.74
C PHE A 60 8.58 1.83 -6.53
N ASP A 61 9.49 2.80 -6.66
CA ASP A 61 10.48 3.18 -5.64
C ASP A 61 9.95 4.23 -4.65
N GLU A 62 9.01 5.07 -5.08
CA GLU A 62 8.41 6.15 -4.30
C GLU A 62 6.97 6.42 -4.77
N VAL A 63 6.14 7.02 -3.90
CA VAL A 63 4.78 7.44 -4.21
C VAL A 63 4.53 8.88 -3.77
N GLU A 64 3.55 9.54 -4.37
CA GLU A 64 3.06 10.85 -3.90
C GLU A 64 1.87 10.66 -2.95
N LEU A 65 1.99 11.20 -1.74
CA LEU A 65 0.92 11.26 -0.74
C LEU A 65 0.83 12.69 -0.20
N ASP A 66 -0.36 13.31 -0.30
CA ASP A 66 -0.63 14.68 0.15
C ASP A 66 0.39 15.73 -0.37
N GLY A 67 0.78 15.63 -1.65
CA GLY A 67 1.71 16.56 -2.28
C GLY A 67 3.18 16.37 -1.86
N LYS A 68 3.50 15.25 -1.20
CA LYS A 68 4.86 14.88 -0.81
C LYS A 68 5.23 13.53 -1.39
N ILE A 69 6.46 13.44 -1.90
CA ILE A 69 7.06 12.17 -2.31
C ILE A 69 7.57 11.44 -1.07
N THR A 70 7.22 10.16 -0.94
CA THR A 70 7.59 9.29 0.18
C THR A 70 7.95 7.89 -0.33
N ASP A 71 8.94 7.28 0.31
CA ASP A 71 9.40 5.90 0.12
C ASP A 71 9.07 5.01 1.34
N SER A 72 8.30 5.55 2.30
CA SER A 72 7.86 4.82 3.49
C SER A 72 6.98 3.63 3.08
N PRO A 73 7.29 2.39 3.51
CA PRO A 73 6.50 1.21 3.16
C PRO A 73 5.01 1.36 3.48
N SER A 74 4.67 1.92 4.64
CA SER A 74 3.27 2.15 5.04
C SER A 74 2.55 3.14 4.13
N ASP A 75 3.23 4.19 3.69
CA ASP A 75 2.63 5.21 2.82
C ASP A 75 2.46 4.66 1.40
N VAL A 76 3.46 3.92 0.90
CA VAL A 76 3.37 3.17 -0.36
C VAL A 76 2.19 2.21 -0.32
N MET A 77 2.06 1.43 0.75
CA MET A 77 0.95 0.50 0.92
C MET A 77 -0.40 1.20 1.01
N LEU A 78 -0.47 2.36 1.66
CA LEU A 78 -1.68 3.19 1.72
C LEU A 78 -2.09 3.68 0.33
N VAL A 79 -1.16 4.18 -0.49
CA VAL A 79 -1.43 4.59 -1.88
C VAL A 79 -1.90 3.41 -2.73
N VAL A 80 -1.29 2.23 -2.58
CA VAL A 80 -1.76 1.00 -3.23
C VAL A 80 -3.20 0.68 -2.84
N CYS A 81 -3.53 0.77 -1.55
CA CYS A 81 -4.89 0.54 -1.07
C CYS A 81 -5.90 1.52 -1.69
N LEU A 82 -5.53 2.81 -1.79
CA LEU A 82 -6.38 3.84 -2.40
C LEU A 82 -6.64 3.53 -3.88
N HIS A 83 -5.60 3.20 -4.65
CA HIS A 83 -5.77 2.85 -6.06
C HIS A 83 -6.58 1.57 -6.28
N LEU A 84 -6.33 0.51 -5.50
CA LEU A 84 -7.13 -0.72 -5.56
C LEU A 84 -8.61 -0.45 -5.20
N SER A 85 -8.86 0.50 -4.29
CA SER A 85 -10.21 0.92 -3.95
C SER A 85 -10.87 1.72 -5.07
N GLU A 86 -10.16 2.65 -5.72
CA GLU A 86 -10.65 3.41 -6.87
C GLU A 86 -11.02 2.51 -8.05
N LEU A 87 -10.28 1.40 -8.21
CA LEU A 87 -10.55 0.37 -9.21
C LEU A 87 -11.69 -0.60 -8.80
N GLY A 88 -12.23 -0.48 -7.58
CA GLY A 88 -13.29 -1.34 -7.07
C GLY A 88 -12.85 -2.76 -6.70
N VAL A 89 -11.55 -2.98 -6.51
CA VAL A 89 -10.96 -4.29 -6.21
C VAL A 89 -11.09 -4.62 -4.72
N ILE A 90 -10.88 -3.64 -3.84
CA ILE A 90 -11.01 -3.78 -2.40
C ILE A 90 -11.96 -2.72 -1.82
N PRO A 91 -12.52 -2.92 -0.61
CA PRO A 91 -13.40 -1.93 0.01
C PRO A 91 -12.67 -0.62 0.32
N GLU A 92 -13.38 0.51 0.14
CA GLU A 92 -12.88 1.84 0.52
C GLU A 92 -12.42 1.87 1.98
N TYR A 93 -11.20 2.39 2.18
CA TYR A 93 -10.74 2.87 3.47
C TYR A 93 -11.43 4.21 3.75
N LYS A 94 -12.38 4.22 4.69
CA LYS A 94 -13.12 5.40 5.15
C LYS A 94 -12.82 5.62 6.61
#